data_AF-A0A933L2I9-F1
#
_entry.id   AF-A0A933L2I9-F1
#
_cell.length_a   1.000
_cell.length_b   1.000
_cell.length_c   1.000
_cell.angle_alpha   90.00
_cell.angle_beta   90.00
_cell.angle_gamma   90.00
#
_symmetry.space_group_name_H-M   'P 1'
#
loop_
_entity.id
_entity.type
_entity.pdbx_description
1 polymer ?
#
loop_
_entity_poly.entity_id
_entity_poly.type
_entity_poly.pdbx_seq_one_letter_code
_entity_poly.pdbx_strand_id
1 'polypeptide(L)'
;MALQLARKSLDIEVILVERTDRPGRGLAYGTTCAEHVVNVVPGRLSAFADDPNHFVRWLHRSGMLPAPESFAFVSRHLVGDYLAEMLGAAGPNLTIVQDEVTTLNDTGAGVEVSLKSSPPLFGDTVILATGHGWIRQYPEPASVPPDVPVTILGTGLSMIDRWLSLRTSGHRGPITAVSRLASCPTATPPASVSTSMHQLFPSADQ
;
A
#
# COMPACT_ATOMS: atom_id res chain seq x y z
N MET A 1 -4.56 -7.66 -7.21
CA MET A 1 -5.68 -8.46 -7.78
C MET A 1 -5.79 -8.26 -9.29
N ALA A 2 -6.04 -7.05 -9.79
CA ALA A 2 -6.13 -6.79 -11.24
C ALA A 2 -4.96 -7.37 -12.05
N LEU A 3 -3.71 -7.11 -11.61
CA LEU A 3 -2.50 -7.71 -12.17
C LEU A 3 -2.50 -9.24 -12.23
N GLN A 4 -3.05 -9.90 -11.21
CA GLN A 4 -3.11 -11.35 -11.14
C GLN A 4 -4.09 -11.91 -12.15
N LEU A 5 -5.26 -11.28 -12.28
CA LEU A 5 -6.28 -11.68 -13.25
C LEU A 5 -5.78 -11.48 -14.67
N ALA A 6 -5.21 -10.32 -14.96
CA ALA A 6 -4.69 -9.99 -16.28
C ALA A 6 -3.56 -10.95 -16.72
N ARG A 7 -2.69 -11.37 -15.78
CA ARG A 7 -1.64 -12.38 -16.06
C ARG A 7 -2.17 -13.79 -16.26
N LYS A 8 -3.28 -14.16 -15.58
CA LYS A 8 -3.78 -15.54 -15.58
C LYS A 8 -4.43 -15.94 -16.91
N SER A 9 -5.07 -15.00 -17.60
CA SER A 9 -5.66 -15.24 -18.92
C SER A 9 -5.75 -13.94 -19.70
N LEU A 10 -5.32 -13.98 -20.97
CA LEU A 10 -5.52 -12.89 -21.92
C LEU A 10 -6.95 -12.83 -22.48
N ASP A 11 -7.74 -13.88 -22.26
CA ASP A 11 -9.16 -13.94 -22.67
C ASP A 11 -10.07 -13.15 -21.71
N ILE A 12 -9.51 -12.64 -20.61
CA ILE A 12 -10.23 -11.82 -19.63
C ILE A 12 -9.75 -10.38 -19.80
N GLU A 13 -10.68 -9.50 -20.17
CA GLU A 13 -10.49 -8.06 -20.06
C GLU A 13 -10.66 -7.62 -18.61
N VAL A 14 -9.68 -6.87 -18.10
CA VAL A 14 -9.67 -6.36 -16.74
C VAL A 14 -9.67 -4.85 -16.79
N ILE A 15 -10.69 -4.23 -16.18
CA ILE A 15 -10.74 -2.77 -16.01
C ILE A 15 -10.52 -2.45 -14.54
N LEU A 16 -9.44 -1.72 -14.24
CA LEU A 16 -9.15 -1.19 -12.91
C LEU A 16 -9.58 0.27 -12.85
N VAL A 17 -10.61 0.57 -12.08
CA VAL A 17 -11.04 1.95 -11.81
C VAL A 17 -10.39 2.45 -10.53
N GLU A 18 -9.68 3.57 -10.60
CA GLU A 18 -9.01 4.22 -9.47
C GLU A 18 -9.30 5.73 -9.47
N ARG A 19 -9.65 6.30 -8.32
CA ARG A 19 -9.98 7.73 -8.23
C ARG A 19 -8.76 8.64 -8.32
N THR A 20 -7.61 8.16 -7.84
CA THR A 20 -6.36 8.93 -7.79
C THR A 20 -5.52 8.76 -9.06
N ASP A 21 -4.53 9.64 -9.24
CA ASP A 21 -3.54 9.57 -10.33
C ASP A 21 -2.44 8.51 -10.09
N ARG A 22 -2.53 7.77 -8.97
CA ARG A 22 -1.51 6.81 -8.52
C ARG A 22 -2.11 5.44 -8.22
N PRO A 23 -2.49 4.66 -9.24
CA PRO A 23 -3.14 3.36 -9.07
C PRO A 23 -2.26 2.37 -8.30
N GLY A 24 -2.93 1.50 -7.55
CA GLY A 24 -2.29 0.39 -6.83
C GLY A 24 -1.66 0.76 -5.47
N ARG A 25 -1.51 2.04 -5.13
CA ARG A 25 -0.91 2.44 -3.84
C ARG A 25 -1.87 2.28 -2.66
N GLY A 26 -3.14 2.63 -2.86
CA GLY A 26 -4.13 2.68 -1.79
C GLY A 26 -3.69 3.53 -0.59
N LEU A 27 -4.38 3.38 0.54
CA LEU A 27 -4.06 4.13 1.77
C LEU A 27 -2.70 3.74 2.38
N ALA A 28 -2.32 2.47 2.27
CA ALA A 28 -1.13 1.94 2.94
C ALA A 28 0.17 2.41 2.29
N TYR A 29 0.21 2.47 0.95
CA TYR A 29 1.43 2.76 0.18
C TYR A 29 1.41 4.14 -0.50
N GLY A 30 0.33 4.91 -0.31
CA GLY A 30 0.16 6.27 -0.83
C GLY A 30 0.79 7.38 0.04
N THR A 31 1.51 7.02 1.11
CA THR A 31 2.14 7.99 2.01
C THR A 31 3.32 8.73 1.37
N THR A 32 3.53 9.98 1.79
CA THR A 32 4.68 10.83 1.44
C THR A 32 5.77 10.84 2.51
N CYS A 33 5.52 10.24 3.68
CA CYS A 33 6.47 10.16 4.79
C CYS A 33 7.39 8.95 4.59
N ALA A 34 8.68 9.19 4.35
CA ALA A 34 9.66 8.13 4.05
C ALA A 34 9.84 7.15 5.23
N GLU A 35 9.62 7.65 6.44
CA GLU A 35 9.72 6.97 7.73
C GLU A 35 8.58 5.97 7.97
N HIS A 36 7.52 6.02 7.16
CA HIS A 36 6.46 5.01 7.22
C HIS A 36 6.98 3.72 6.61
N VAL A 37 7.26 2.73 7.45
CA VAL A 37 7.75 1.42 7.04
C VAL A 37 6.64 0.37 7.03
N VAL A 38 6.85 -0.69 6.26
CA VAL A 38 6.02 -1.90 6.34
C VAL A 38 6.32 -2.67 7.62
N ASN A 39 5.30 -3.29 8.20
CA ASN A 39 5.42 -4.15 9.38
C ASN A 39 5.63 -5.64 9.02
N VAL A 40 5.94 -5.90 7.75
CA VAL A 40 6.17 -7.25 7.24
C VAL A 40 7.54 -7.29 6.57
N VAL A 41 8.21 -8.44 6.71
CA VAL A 41 9.49 -8.65 6.04
C VAL A 41 9.30 -8.63 4.52
N PRO A 42 10.22 -8.03 3.74
CA PRO A 42 10.11 -7.91 2.29
C PRO A 42 9.91 -9.24 1.56
N GLY A 43 10.49 -10.34 2.05
CA GLY A 43 10.29 -11.68 1.47
C GLY A 43 8.86 -12.25 1.61
N ARG A 44 7.96 -11.55 2.33
CA ARG A 44 6.52 -11.85 2.40
C ARG A 44 5.67 -10.89 1.60
N LEU A 45 6.28 -9.92 0.92
CA LEU A 45 5.60 -8.98 0.04
C LEU A 45 5.89 -9.33 -1.40
N SER A 46 4.84 -9.58 -2.19
CA SER A 46 4.94 -9.70 -3.64
C SER A 46 3.60 -9.33 -4.26
N ALA A 47 3.63 -8.73 -5.45
CA ALA A 47 2.44 -8.61 -6.29
C ALA A 47 2.02 -9.98 -6.88
N PHE A 48 2.95 -10.95 -6.85
CA PHE A 48 2.86 -12.24 -7.51
C PHE A 48 2.83 -13.40 -6.51
N ALA A 49 1.66 -14.03 -6.35
CA ALA A 49 1.48 -15.17 -5.43
C ALA A 49 2.32 -16.39 -5.83
N ASP A 50 2.57 -16.55 -7.12
CA ASP A 50 3.44 -17.57 -7.72
C ASP A 50 4.93 -17.21 -7.67
N ASP A 51 5.27 -15.99 -7.25
CA ASP A 51 6.65 -15.50 -7.17
C ASP A 51 6.85 -14.62 -5.91
N PRO A 52 6.94 -15.25 -4.72
CA PRO A 52 7.08 -14.55 -3.44
C PRO A 52 8.31 -13.64 -3.33
N ASN A 53 9.37 -13.92 -4.11
CA ASN A 53 10.63 -13.18 -4.07
C ASN A 53 10.66 -11.99 -5.05
N HIS A 54 9.58 -11.73 -5.79
CA HIS A 54 9.58 -10.71 -6.85
C HIS A 54 9.92 -9.31 -6.31
N PHE A 55 9.33 -8.91 -5.18
CA PHE A 55 9.59 -7.59 -4.60
C PHE A 55 11.04 -7.42 -4.17
N VAL A 56 11.65 -8.46 -3.61
CA VAL A 56 13.06 -8.46 -3.23
C VAL A 56 13.96 -8.27 -4.45
N ARG A 57 13.70 -9.02 -5.53
CA ARG A 57 14.48 -8.86 -6.77
C ARG A 57 14.27 -7.47 -7.37
N TRP A 58 13.07 -6.91 -7.26
CA TRP A 58 12.80 -5.53 -7.65
C TRP A 58 13.64 -4.53 -6.83
N LEU A 59 13.69 -4.66 -5.51
CA LEU A 59 14.54 -3.82 -4.63
C LEU A 59 16.02 -3.90 -5.00
N HIS A 60 16.51 -5.10 -5.33
CA HIS A 60 17.89 -5.30 -5.78
C HIS A 60 18.17 -4.57 -7.10
N ARG A 61 17.27 -4.70 -8.08
CA ARG A 61 17.44 -4.04 -9.38
C ARG A 61 17.31 -2.53 -9.31
N SER A 62 16.47 -2.00 -8.42
CA SER A 62 16.29 -0.56 -8.25
C SER A 62 17.41 0.11 -7.44
N GLY A 63 18.34 -0.67 -6.86
CA GLY A 63 19.38 -0.14 -5.98
C GLY A 63 18.85 0.38 -4.65
N MET A 64 17.60 0.05 -4.30
CA MET A 64 16.90 0.50 -3.09
C MET A 64 16.93 -0.54 -1.97
N LEU A 65 17.86 -1.49 -2.02
CA LEU A 65 18.03 -2.46 -0.94
C LEU A 65 18.42 -1.72 0.35
N PRO A 66 17.65 -1.91 1.44
CA PRO A 66 18.12 -1.50 2.75
C PRO A 66 19.44 -2.22 3.08
N ALA A 67 20.24 -1.64 3.99
CA ALA A 67 21.39 -2.34 4.56
C ALA A 67 20.96 -3.74 5.08
N PRO A 68 21.86 -4.74 5.14
CA PRO A 68 21.52 -6.10 5.55
C PRO A 68 20.83 -6.21 6.92
N GLU A 69 21.17 -5.32 7.85
CA GLU A 69 20.51 -5.18 9.15
C GLU A 69 19.14 -4.47 9.11
N SER A 70 18.79 -3.83 7.98
CA SER A 70 17.56 -3.04 7.74
C SER A 70 16.53 -3.75 6.88
N PHE A 71 16.77 -4.98 6.42
CA PHE A 71 15.76 -5.79 5.70
C PHE A 71 14.50 -6.05 6.53
N ALA A 72 14.50 -5.74 7.82
CA ALA A 72 13.31 -5.81 8.65
C ALA A 72 12.25 -4.73 8.31
N PHE A 73 12.63 -3.59 7.70
CA PHE A 73 11.71 -2.45 7.53
C PHE A 73 11.97 -1.67 6.23
N VAL A 74 11.15 -1.90 5.21
CA VAL A 74 11.17 -1.15 3.94
C VAL A 74 10.16 -0.02 3.98
N SER A 75 10.49 1.15 3.41
CA SER A 75 9.52 2.26 3.31
C SER A 75 8.29 1.84 2.51
N ARG A 76 7.10 2.20 2.99
CA ARG A 76 5.84 1.91 2.31
C ARG A 76 5.75 2.56 0.93
N HIS A 77 6.44 3.69 0.72
CA HIS A 77 6.48 4.35 -0.58
C HIS A 77 7.12 3.45 -1.65
N LEU A 78 8.18 2.71 -1.29
CA LEU A 78 8.86 1.77 -2.21
C LEU A 78 7.95 0.61 -2.63
N VAL A 79 7.07 0.15 -1.73
CA VAL A 79 6.03 -0.82 -2.11
C VAL A 79 5.05 -0.20 -3.10
N GLY A 80 4.68 1.06 -2.91
CA GLY A 80 3.85 1.80 -3.85
C GLY A 80 4.50 1.97 -5.23
N ASP A 81 5.80 2.26 -5.27
CA ASP A 81 6.58 2.37 -6.51
C ASP A 81 6.64 1.03 -7.24
N TYR A 82 6.91 -0.04 -6.50
CA TYR A 82 6.88 -1.41 -7.02
C TYR A 82 5.53 -1.75 -7.65
N LEU A 83 4.42 -1.50 -6.94
CA LEU A 83 3.08 -1.80 -7.46
C LEU A 83 2.72 -0.96 -8.68
N ALA A 84 3.12 0.31 -8.70
CA ALA A 84 2.93 1.20 -9.84
C ALA A 84 3.71 0.72 -11.07
N GLU A 85 4.96 0.28 -10.90
CA GLU A 85 5.75 -0.29 -11.99
C GLU A 85 5.10 -1.57 -12.53
N MET A 86 4.62 -2.46 -11.66
CA MET A 86 3.96 -3.69 -12.09
C MET A 86 2.68 -3.40 -12.87
N LEU A 87 1.91 -2.38 -12.46
CA LEU A 87 0.73 -1.92 -13.19
C LEU A 87 1.07 -1.31 -14.55
N GLY A 88 2.14 -0.49 -14.63
CA GLY A 88 2.61 0.09 -15.89
C GLY A 88 3.15 -0.95 -16.88
N ALA A 89 3.64 -2.08 -16.39
CA ALA A 89 4.14 -3.20 -17.19
C ALA A 89 3.09 -4.29 -17.46
N ALA A 90 1.81 -4.05 -17.13
CA ALA A 90 0.75 -5.03 -17.33
C ALA A 90 0.47 -5.31 -18.81
N GLY A 91 -0.10 -6.49 -19.08
CA GLY A 91 -0.49 -6.89 -20.43
C GLY A 91 -1.61 -6.03 -21.02
N PRO A 92 -1.87 -6.16 -22.34
CA PRO A 92 -2.84 -5.33 -23.05
C PRO A 92 -4.29 -5.54 -22.61
N ASN A 93 -4.58 -6.60 -21.84
CA ASN A 93 -5.89 -6.90 -21.29
C ASN A 93 -6.17 -6.22 -19.93
N LEU A 94 -5.27 -5.36 -19.44
CA LEU A 94 -5.53 -4.51 -18.27
C LEU A 94 -5.64 -3.04 -18.68
N THR A 95 -6.84 -2.48 -18.53
CA THR A 95 -7.10 -1.04 -18.71
C THR A 95 -7.24 -0.37 -17.35
N ILE A 96 -6.52 0.73 -17.13
CA ILE A 96 -6.66 1.56 -15.93
C ILE A 96 -7.46 2.81 -16.26
N VAL A 97 -8.57 3.02 -15.56
CA VAL A 97 -9.45 4.19 -15.72
C VAL A 97 -9.34 5.05 -14.47
N GLN A 98 -8.92 6.30 -14.64
CA GLN A 98 -8.89 7.27 -13.54
C GLN A 98 -10.28 7.89 -13.35
N ASP A 99 -11.10 7.31 -12.48
CA ASP A 99 -12.45 7.82 -12.14
C ASP A 99 -12.91 7.28 -10.77
N GLU A 100 -14.00 7.82 -10.25
CA GLU A 100 -14.66 7.37 -9.03
C GLU A 100 -15.91 6.56 -9.38
N VAL A 101 -15.95 5.29 -8.99
CA VAL A 101 -17.18 4.48 -9.06
C VAL A 101 -18.18 5.01 -8.03
N THR A 102 -19.37 5.39 -8.48
CA THR A 102 -20.41 5.96 -7.62
C THR A 102 -21.52 4.95 -7.33
N THR A 103 -21.81 4.04 -8.25
CA THR A 103 -22.91 3.07 -8.12
C THR A 103 -22.60 1.79 -8.90
N LEU A 104 -23.04 0.65 -8.36
CA LEU A 104 -23.03 -0.65 -9.02
C LEU A 104 -24.47 -1.14 -9.15
N ASN A 105 -24.87 -1.55 -10.35
CA ASN A 105 -26.19 -2.10 -10.61
C ASN A 105 -26.08 -3.49 -11.25
N ASP A 106 -26.63 -4.50 -10.58
CA ASP A 106 -26.71 -5.86 -11.12
C ASP A 106 -27.88 -5.94 -12.10
N THR A 107 -27.56 -6.28 -13.35
CA THR A 107 -28.54 -6.33 -14.45
C THR A 107 -29.03 -7.75 -14.73
N GLY A 108 -28.51 -8.76 -14.03
CA GLY A 108 -28.76 -10.18 -14.28
C GLY A 108 -27.97 -10.78 -15.46
N ALA A 109 -27.48 -9.95 -16.39
CA ALA A 109 -26.56 -10.35 -17.47
C ALA A 109 -25.10 -9.92 -17.20
N GLY A 110 -24.87 -9.15 -16.14
CA GLY A 110 -23.60 -8.54 -15.77
C GLY A 110 -23.84 -7.35 -14.83
N VAL A 111 -22.81 -6.54 -14.63
CA VAL A 111 -22.84 -5.39 -13.72
C VAL A 111 -22.59 -4.12 -14.51
N GLU A 112 -23.51 -3.16 -14.37
CA GLU A 112 -23.30 -1.78 -14.81
C GLU A 112 -22.60 -1.00 -13.69
N VAL A 113 -21.52 -0.32 -14.05
CA VAL A 113 -20.65 0.44 -13.14
C VAL A 113 -20.76 1.92 -13.50
N SER A 114 -21.51 2.67 -12.69
CA SER A 114 -21.62 4.12 -12.88
C SER A 114 -20.36 4.82 -12.37
N LEU A 115 -19.79 5.67 -13.22
CA LEU A 115 -18.63 6.49 -12.91
C LEU A 115 -19.06 7.93 -12.64
N LYS A 116 -18.21 8.68 -11.93
CA LYS A 116 -18.51 10.07 -11.57
C LYS A 116 -18.36 11.03 -12.74
N SER A 117 -17.36 10.82 -13.58
CA SER A 117 -17.01 11.74 -14.67
C SER A 117 -17.18 11.13 -16.06
N SER A 118 -17.03 9.82 -16.18
CA SER A 118 -17.08 9.09 -17.45
C SER A 118 -18.42 8.37 -17.66
N PRO A 119 -18.73 7.93 -18.90
CA PRO A 119 -19.85 7.02 -19.16
C PRO A 119 -19.76 5.74 -18.32
N PRO A 120 -20.91 5.06 -18.07
CA PRO A 120 -20.90 3.80 -17.33
C PRO A 120 -20.13 2.72 -18.09
N LEU A 121 -19.49 1.83 -17.32
CA LEU A 121 -18.85 0.62 -17.82
C LEU A 121 -19.76 -0.58 -17.59
N PHE A 122 -19.60 -1.62 -18.40
CA PHE A 122 -20.29 -2.89 -18.24
C PHE A 122 -19.25 -4.00 -18.11
N GLY A 123 -19.47 -4.94 -17.20
CA GLY A 123 -18.61 -6.12 -17.06
C GLY A 123 -19.37 -7.31 -16.51
N ASP A 124 -18.88 -8.51 -16.78
CA ASP A 124 -19.52 -9.76 -16.32
C ASP A 124 -19.41 -9.93 -14.79
N THR A 125 -18.40 -9.33 -14.17
CA THR A 125 -18.12 -9.44 -12.73
C THR A 125 -17.44 -8.18 -12.22
N VAL A 126 -17.78 -7.78 -10.99
CA VAL A 126 -17.13 -6.66 -10.29
C VAL A 126 -16.46 -7.16 -9.01
N ILE A 127 -15.22 -6.71 -8.79
CA ILE A 127 -14.47 -6.97 -7.56
C ILE A 127 -14.30 -5.64 -6.81
N LEU A 128 -14.87 -5.54 -5.61
CA LEU A 128 -14.64 -4.41 -4.72
C LEU A 128 -13.30 -4.58 -4.00
N ALA A 129 -12.32 -3.77 -4.40
CA ALA A 129 -10.97 -3.75 -3.83
C ALA A 129 -10.63 -2.38 -3.21
N THR A 130 -11.62 -1.69 -2.64
CA THR A 130 -11.52 -0.31 -2.11
C THR A 130 -10.78 -0.20 -0.77
N GLY A 131 -10.34 -1.33 -0.20
CA GLY A 131 -9.70 -1.40 1.12
C GLY A 131 -10.66 -1.07 2.27
N HIS A 132 -10.11 -0.75 3.44
CA HIS A 132 -10.90 -0.35 4.61
C HIS A 132 -11.34 1.12 4.47
N GLY A 133 -12.47 1.31 3.80
CA GLY A 133 -12.98 2.58 3.31
C GLY A 133 -13.88 3.37 4.25
N TRP A 134 -13.42 3.75 5.44
CA TRP A 134 -14.07 4.81 6.26
C TRP A 134 -13.06 5.45 7.21
N ILE A 135 -12.06 6.19 6.70
CA ILE A 135 -11.22 7.02 7.58
C ILE A 135 -11.68 8.47 7.42
N ARG A 136 -12.16 9.04 8.53
CA ARG A 136 -12.39 10.49 8.68
C ARG A 136 -11.17 11.22 8.15
N GLN A 137 -11.35 12.20 7.27
CA GLN A 137 -10.26 13.10 6.89
C GLN A 137 -9.78 13.79 8.17
N TYR A 138 -8.60 13.39 8.63
CA TYR A 138 -7.87 14.12 9.67
C TYR A 138 -7.03 15.18 8.97
N PRO A 139 -6.69 16.31 9.64
CA PRO A 139 -5.72 17.24 9.12
C PRO A 139 -4.45 16.48 8.74
N GLU A 140 -3.90 16.79 7.57
CA GLU A 140 -2.59 16.25 7.21
C GLU A 140 -1.57 16.74 8.26
N PRO A 141 -0.69 15.87 8.77
CA PRO A 141 0.30 16.26 9.79
C PRO A 141 1.11 17.50 9.40
N ALA A 142 1.38 17.70 8.11
CA ALA A 142 2.07 18.86 7.57
C ALA A 142 1.28 20.18 7.68
N SER A 143 -0.05 20.13 7.84
CA SER A 143 -0.89 21.33 8.00
C SER A 143 -1.05 21.75 9.47
N VAL A 144 -0.52 20.98 10.42
CA VAL A 144 -0.62 21.29 11.85
C VAL A 144 0.47 22.29 12.24
N PRO A 145 0.14 23.43 12.87
CA PRO A 145 1.15 24.39 13.31
C PRO A 145 2.21 23.72 14.21
N PRO A 146 3.49 24.13 14.12
CA PRO A 146 4.58 23.37 14.72
C PRO A 146 4.55 23.34 16.24
N ASP A 147 3.96 24.32 16.91
CA ASP A 147 4.11 24.49 18.36
C ASP A 147 2.79 24.28 19.14
N VAL A 148 1.69 23.89 18.48
CA VAL A 148 0.40 23.63 19.14
C VAL A 148 0.37 22.23 19.79
N PRO A 149 -0.31 22.04 20.93
CA PRO A 149 -0.55 20.70 21.46
C PRO A 149 -1.39 19.84 20.52
N VAL A 150 -1.01 18.57 20.35
CA VAL A 150 -1.73 17.58 19.53
C VAL A 150 -2.09 16.36 20.36
N THR A 151 -3.34 15.91 20.25
CA THR A 151 -3.80 14.65 20.83
C THR A 151 -4.12 13.64 19.73
N ILE A 152 -3.48 12.47 19.75
CA ILE A 152 -3.79 11.34 18.87
C ILE A 152 -4.70 10.37 19.62
N LEU A 153 -5.86 10.07 19.02
CA LEU A 153 -6.80 9.09 19.55
C LEU A 153 -6.50 7.71 18.97
N GLY A 154 -6.15 6.77 19.83
CA GLY A 154 -5.71 5.43 19.47
C GLY A 154 -4.17 5.30 19.52
N THR A 155 -3.71 4.10 19.87
CA THR A 155 -2.30 3.74 20.03
C THR A 155 -1.94 2.51 19.17
N GLY A 156 -2.64 2.32 18.05
CA GLY A 156 -2.30 1.29 17.06
C GLY A 156 -1.13 1.71 16.16
N LEU A 157 -0.80 0.89 15.17
CA LEU A 157 0.30 1.17 14.24
C LEU A 157 0.13 2.49 13.46
N SER A 158 -1.11 2.87 13.12
CA SER A 158 -1.40 4.16 12.48
C SER A 158 -1.07 5.38 13.36
N MET A 159 -1.03 5.22 14.69
CA MET A 159 -0.58 6.30 15.59
C MET A 159 0.90 6.60 15.40
N ILE A 160 1.73 5.55 15.22
CA ILE A 160 3.17 5.72 14.93
C ILE A 160 3.34 6.48 13.62
N ASP A 161 2.58 6.11 12.57
CA ASP A 161 2.62 6.80 11.28
C ASP A 161 2.30 8.30 11.45
N ARG A 162 1.21 8.64 12.16
CA ARG A 162 0.83 10.04 12.42
C ARG A 162 1.86 10.79 13.25
N TRP A 163 2.42 10.16 14.28
CA TRP A 163 3.47 10.75 15.11
C TRP A 163 4.75 11.02 14.31
N LEU A 164 5.20 10.05 13.51
CA LEU A 164 6.35 10.21 12.61
C LEU A 164 6.12 11.34 11.60
N SER A 165 4.93 11.40 11.00
CA SER A 165 4.60 12.48 10.06
C SER A 165 4.59 13.85 10.71
N LEU A 166 4.08 14.00 11.94
CA LEU A 166 4.14 15.28 12.68
C LEU A 166 5.59 15.68 12.93
N ARG A 167 6.42 14.77 13.42
CA ARG A 167 7.84 15.04 13.71
C ARG A 167 8.62 15.40 12.45
N THR A 168 8.44 14.64 11.37
CA THR A 168 9.10 14.89 10.08
C THR A 168 8.65 16.21 9.45
N SER A 169 7.40 16.64 9.71
CA SER A 169 6.88 17.95 9.28
C SER A 169 7.35 19.12 10.16
N GLY A 170 8.24 18.87 11.13
CA GLY A 170 8.81 19.92 11.99
C GLY A 170 7.94 20.29 13.20
N HIS A 171 6.94 19.49 13.56
CA HIS A 171 6.13 19.72 14.75
C HIS A 171 6.94 19.48 16.04
N ARG A 172 7.03 20.52 16.87
CA ARG A 172 7.76 20.59 18.13
C ARG A 172 6.85 20.60 19.35
N GLY A 173 5.56 20.89 19.17
CA GLY A 173 4.54 20.90 20.20
C GLY A 173 4.40 19.56 20.93
N PRO A 174 3.75 19.56 22.12
CA PRO A 174 3.52 18.34 22.87
C PRO A 174 2.53 17.43 22.12
N ILE A 175 2.87 16.15 22.01
CA ILE A 175 2.02 15.13 21.38
C ILE A 175 1.59 14.12 22.45
N THR A 176 0.29 14.01 22.68
CA THR A 176 -0.30 13.05 23.64
C THR A 176 -1.06 11.97 22.87
N ALA A 177 -0.80 10.71 23.15
CA ALA A 177 -1.58 9.60 22.60
C ALA A 177 -2.51 9.00 23.67
N VAL A 178 -3.79 8.78 23.32
CA VAL A 178 -4.79 8.23 24.24
C VAL A 178 -5.27 6.88 23.73
N SER A 179 -5.18 5.85 24.57
CA SER A 179 -5.64 4.50 24.23
C SER A 179 -6.92 4.14 24.99
N ARG A 180 -7.83 3.43 24.32
CA ARG A 180 -8.98 2.80 25.00
C ARG A 180 -8.61 1.47 25.68
N LEU A 181 -7.60 0.77 25.15
CA LEU A 181 -7.27 -0.61 25.54
C LEU A 181 -5.92 -0.72 26.26
N ALA A 182 -5.28 0.42 26.55
CA ALA A 182 -3.95 0.50 27.17
C ALA A 182 -2.87 -0.35 26.47
N SER A 183 -3.03 -0.63 25.17
CA SER A 183 -2.03 -1.33 24.36
C SER A 183 -1.20 -0.33 23.55
N CYS A 184 0.10 -0.59 23.42
CA CYS A 184 1.01 0.16 22.55
C CYS A 184 1.64 -0.83 21.56
N PRO A 185 2.02 -0.43 20.34
CA PRO A 185 2.64 -1.36 19.41
C PRO A 185 3.97 -1.85 19.99
N THR A 186 4.17 -3.17 19.96
CA THR A 186 5.41 -3.77 20.43
C THR A 186 6.51 -3.53 19.39
N ALA A 187 7.68 -3.08 19.85
CA ALA A 187 8.85 -3.01 18.99
C ALA A 187 9.16 -4.40 18.44
N THR A 188 9.23 -4.52 17.11
CA THR A 188 9.81 -5.71 16.51
C THR A 188 11.31 -5.64 16.76
N PRO A 189 11.91 -6.64 17.45
CA PRO A 189 13.35 -6.63 17.65
C PRO A 189 14.04 -6.63 16.28
N PRO A 190 15.20 -5.96 16.13
CA PRO A 190 15.98 -6.08 14.91
C PRO A 190 16.20 -7.56 14.64
N ALA A 191 15.94 -8.00 13.41
CA ALA A 191 16.18 -9.39 13.02
C ALA A 191 17.62 -9.72 13.41
N SER A 192 17.82 -10.71 14.28
CA SER A 192 19.17 -11.12 14.66
C SER A 192 19.90 -11.51 13.38
N VAL A 193 21.05 -10.86 13.15
CA VAL A 193 21.98 -11.14 12.06
C VAL A 193 22.65 -12.49 12.33
N SER A 194 21.85 -13.55 12.29
CA SER A 194 22.27 -14.95 12.22
C SER A 194 21.38 -15.72 11.25
N THR A 195 20.36 -15.07 10.68
CA THR A 195 19.62 -15.60 9.54
C THR A 195 20.47 -15.33 8.30
N SER A 196 21.19 -16.34 7.81
CA SER A 196 21.98 -16.22 6.58
C SER A 196 21.13 -15.59 5.47
N MET A 197 21.73 -14.81 4.56
CA MET A 197 21.04 -14.33 3.36
C MET A 197 20.26 -15.43 2.63
N HIS A 198 20.74 -16.69 2.68
CA HIS A 198 20.04 -17.88 2.17
C HIS A 198 18.71 -18.24 2.86
N GLN A 199 18.49 -17.83 4.11
CA GLN A 199 17.25 -18.08 4.85
C GLN A 199 16.22 -16.95 4.70
N LEU A 200 16.68 -15.72 4.46
CA LEU A 200 15.81 -14.57 4.11
C LEU A 200 15.50 -14.54 2.60
N PHE A 201 16.40 -15.11 1.80
CA PHE A 201 16.33 -15.25 0.35
C PHE A 201 16.74 -16.68 0.00
N PRO A 202 15.82 -17.66 -0.02
CA PRO A 202 16.15 -18.97 -0.58
C PRO A 202 16.59 -18.74 -2.02
N SER A 203 17.82 -19.15 -2.34
CA SER A 203 18.43 -18.98 -3.65
C SER A 203 17.44 -19.43 -4.71
N ALA A 204 17.08 -18.52 -5.60
CA ALA A 204 16.38 -18.88 -6.83
C ALA A 204 17.41 -19.49 -7.78
N ASP A 205 17.80 -20.74 -7.53
CA ASP A 205 18.51 -21.61 -8.46
C ASP A 205 18.24 -23.07 -8.10
N GLN A 206 17.18 -23.61 -8.70
CA GLN A 206 17.15 -24.89 -9.42
C GLN A 206 15.99 -24.87 -10.43
#